data_AF-A0A538LR96-F1
#
_entry.id   AF-A0A538LR96-F1
#
_cell.length_a   1.000
_cell.length_b   1.000
_cell.length_c   1.000
_cell.angle_alpha   90.00
_cell.angle_beta   90.00
_cell.angle_gamma   90.00
#
_symmetry.space_group_name_H-M   'P 1'
#
loop_
_entity.id
_entity.type
_entity.pdbx_description
1 polymer ?
#
loop_
_entity_poly.entity_id
_entity_poly.type
_entity_poly.pdbx_seq_one_letter_code
_entity_poly.pdbx_strand_id
1 'polypeptide(L)'
;MLYRLRQRSQEEGGFTLIELLVVILIIGILAAIAIPSFLSQKSKAVDASAKELARTAQTTAETYATDHNGDYTGVSPEELNKIEPSIQTAEANNNAWLSAASGTSSGYTVTATSANKDTFTITNSSGVVTRTCTTAAGNKGGCPASGSW
;
A
#
# COMPACT_ATOMS: atom_id res chain seq x y z
N MET A 1 -2.02 -66.89 17.21
CA MET A 1 -1.49 -65.78 16.38
C MET A 1 -2.17 -64.42 16.61
N LEU A 2 -3.37 -64.36 17.21
CA LEU A 2 -4.13 -63.11 17.39
C LEU A 2 -3.65 -62.16 18.51
N TYR A 3 -2.73 -62.60 19.39
CA TYR A 3 -2.31 -61.78 20.54
C TYR A 3 -1.38 -60.61 20.16
N ARG A 4 -0.67 -60.70 19.01
CA ARG A 4 0.28 -59.65 18.57
C ARG A 4 -0.37 -58.44 17.88
N LEU A 5 -1.63 -58.52 17.47
CA LEU A 5 -2.31 -57.40 16.80
C LEU A 5 -2.86 -56.36 17.78
N ARG A 6 -3.18 -56.75 19.02
CA ARG A 6 -3.70 -55.85 20.07
C ARG A 6 -2.61 -55.04 20.79
N GLN A 7 -1.34 -55.43 20.60
CA GLN A 7 -0.18 -54.76 21.21
C GLN A 7 0.28 -53.56 20.38
N ARG A 8 0.05 -53.56 19.05
CA ARG A 8 0.38 -52.41 18.18
C ARG A 8 -0.58 -51.22 18.36
N SER A 9 -1.82 -51.44 18.77
CA SER A 9 -2.79 -50.34 19.01
C SER A 9 -2.60 -49.63 20.37
N GLN A 10 -1.67 -50.10 21.22
CA GLN A 10 -1.30 -49.42 22.47
C GLN A 10 -0.03 -48.57 22.31
N GLU A 11 0.69 -48.71 21.19
CA GLU A 11 1.90 -47.93 20.88
C GLU A 11 1.59 -46.65 20.10
N GLU A 12 0.37 -46.52 19.55
CA GLU A 12 -0.13 -45.29 18.94
C GLU A 12 -0.76 -44.40 20.03
N GLY A 13 0.08 -43.70 20.79
CA GLY A 13 -0.35 -42.69 21.74
C GLY A 13 -1.08 -41.55 21.03
N GLY A 14 -2.38 -41.39 21.31
CA GLY A 14 -3.18 -40.27 20.80
C GLY A 14 -2.76 -38.93 21.42
N PHE A 15 -3.00 -37.85 20.68
CA PHE A 15 -2.76 -36.48 21.14
C PHE A 15 -3.66 -36.15 22.34
N THR A 16 -3.09 -35.63 23.43
CA THR A 16 -3.87 -35.25 24.61
C THR A 16 -4.53 -33.88 24.43
N LEU A 17 -5.68 -33.68 25.07
CA LEU A 17 -6.36 -32.37 25.08
C LEU A 17 -5.50 -31.28 25.73
N ILE A 18 -4.66 -31.64 26.71
CA ILE A 18 -3.77 -30.68 27.37
C ILE A 18 -2.63 -30.24 26.46
N GLU A 19 -2.11 -31.12 25.59
CA GLU A 19 -1.11 -30.75 24.58
C GLU A 19 -1.68 -29.74 23.58
N LEU A 20 -2.91 -29.96 23.09
CA LEU A 20 -3.56 -28.97 22.22
C LEU A 20 -3.82 -27.64 22.94
N LEU A 21 -4.18 -27.68 24.23
CA LEU A 21 -4.41 -26.47 25.03
C LEU A 21 -3.15 -25.62 25.18
N VAL A 22 -2.01 -26.24 25.48
CA VAL A 22 -0.73 -25.51 25.61
C VAL A 22 -0.30 -24.92 24.27
N VAL A 23 -0.51 -25.64 23.16
CA VAL A 23 -0.18 -25.14 21.81
C VAL A 23 -1.02 -23.90 21.46
N ILE A 24 -2.34 -23.94 21.68
CA ILE A 24 -3.19 -22.78 21.39
C ILE A 24 -2.87 -21.57 22.29
N LEU A 25 -2.41 -21.82 23.52
CA LEU A 25 -1.96 -20.79 24.43
C LEU A 25 -0.69 -20.09 23.92
N ILE A 26 0.29 -20.86 23.45
CA ILE A 26 1.54 -20.30 22.92
C ILE A 26 1.29 -19.50 21.63
N ILE A 27 0.54 -20.05 20.66
CA ILE A 27 0.20 -19.30 19.44
C ILE A 27 -0.65 -18.05 19.76
N GLY A 28 -1.49 -18.09 20.81
CA GLY A 28 -2.26 -16.94 21.27
C GLY A 28 -1.38 -15.79 21.76
N ILE A 29 -0.34 -16.10 22.55
CA ILE A 29 0.63 -15.09 23.03
C ILE A 29 1.40 -14.49 21.85
N LEU A 30 1.89 -15.33 20.93
CA LEU A 30 2.62 -14.86 19.76
C LEU A 30 1.74 -14.00 18.84
N ALA A 31 0.49 -14.40 18.62
CA ALA A 31 -0.47 -13.66 17.81
C ALA A 31 -0.78 -12.28 18.40
N ALA A 32 -0.95 -12.18 19.72
CA ALA A 32 -1.23 -10.91 20.39
C ALA A 32 -0.14 -9.84 20.16
N ILE A 33 1.13 -10.26 20.08
CA ILE A 33 2.27 -9.36 19.81
C ILE A 33 2.43 -9.12 18.30
N ALA A 34 2.26 -10.16 17.49
CA ALA A 34 2.54 -10.11 16.05
C ALA A 34 1.47 -9.36 15.25
N ILE A 35 0.19 -9.56 15.55
CA ILE A 35 -0.94 -8.97 14.80
C ILE A 35 -0.88 -7.44 14.71
N PRO A 36 -0.71 -6.66 15.81
CA PRO A 36 -0.69 -5.20 15.71
C PRO A 36 0.50 -4.69 14.87
N SER A 37 1.67 -5.33 15.00
CA SER A 37 2.84 -5.01 14.17
C SER A 37 2.60 -5.32 12.69
N PHE A 38 2.02 -6.48 12.39
CA PHE A 38 1.69 -6.90 11.02
C PHE A 38 0.69 -5.95 10.36
N LEU A 39 -0.38 -5.56 11.08
CA LEU A 39 -1.38 -4.62 10.57
C LEU A 39 -0.77 -3.25 10.26
N SER A 40 0.13 -2.74 11.11
CA SER A 40 0.86 -1.50 10.86
C SER A 40 1.76 -1.60 9.63
N GLN A 41 2.51 -2.70 9.48
CA GLN A 41 3.37 -2.92 8.31
C GLN A 41 2.56 -3.03 7.02
N LYS A 42 1.44 -3.75 7.04
CA LYS A 42 0.51 -3.84 5.91
C LYS A 42 0.00 -2.46 5.50
N SER A 43 -0.41 -1.63 6.46
CA SER A 43 -0.87 -0.26 6.20
C SER A 43 0.23 0.58 5.54
N LYS A 44 1.46 0.53 6.06
CA LYS A 44 2.63 1.22 5.45
C LYS A 44 2.95 0.72 4.04
N ALA A 45 2.79 -0.57 3.77
CA ALA A 45 3.00 -1.13 2.43
C ALA A 45 1.96 -0.63 1.43
N VAL A 46 0.69 -0.51 1.84
CA VAL A 46 -0.37 0.09 1.03
C VAL A 46 -0.03 1.55 0.70
N ASP A 47 0.46 2.31 1.67
CA ASP A 47 0.84 3.71 1.43
C ASP A 47 2.10 3.84 0.57
N ALA A 48 3.06 2.92 0.73
CA ALA A 48 4.23 2.85 -0.15
C ALA A 48 3.82 2.64 -1.61
N SER A 49 2.79 1.81 -1.88
CA SER A 49 2.27 1.64 -3.25
C SER A 49 1.72 2.94 -3.84
N ALA A 50 1.04 3.78 -3.04
CA ALA A 50 0.55 5.08 -3.48
C ALA A 50 1.68 6.09 -3.69
N LYS A 51 2.71 6.07 -2.83
CA LYS A 51 3.92 6.88 -2.99
C LYS A 51 4.65 6.55 -4.30
N GLU A 52 4.81 5.26 -4.61
CA GLU A 52 5.40 4.83 -5.87
C GLU A 52 4.54 5.27 -7.07
N LEU A 53 3.22 5.09 -6.99
CA LEU A 53 2.32 5.57 -8.04
C LEU A 53 2.43 7.09 -8.27
N ALA A 54 2.53 7.89 -7.20
CA ALA A 54 2.75 9.33 -7.31
C ALA A 54 4.09 9.66 -8.00
N ARG A 55 5.16 8.90 -7.75
CA ARG A 55 6.46 9.06 -8.44
C ARG A 55 6.41 8.65 -9.90
N THR A 56 5.67 7.58 -10.23
CA THR A 56 5.42 7.19 -11.61
C THR A 56 4.63 8.28 -12.34
N ALA A 57 3.57 8.80 -11.72
CA ALA A 57 2.79 9.91 -12.28
C ALA A 57 3.64 11.19 -12.43
N GLN A 58 4.52 11.48 -11.47
CA GLN A 58 5.50 12.57 -11.55
C GLN A 58 6.36 12.43 -12.82
N THR A 59 6.99 11.26 -13.01
CA THR A 59 7.85 10.98 -14.16
C THR A 59 7.05 11.04 -15.48
N THR A 60 5.80 10.61 -15.46
CA THR A 60 4.90 10.65 -16.62
C THR A 60 4.51 12.08 -16.96
N ALA A 61 4.30 12.95 -15.97
CA ALA A 61 4.05 14.38 -16.19
C ALA A 61 5.26 15.10 -16.80
N GLU A 62 6.49 14.76 -16.38
CA GLU A 62 7.73 15.27 -16.98
C GLU A 62 7.89 14.78 -18.44
N THR A 63 7.47 13.54 -18.71
CA THR A 63 7.44 12.98 -20.08
C THR A 63 6.43 13.74 -20.94
N TYR A 64 5.23 13.99 -20.42
CA TYR A 64 4.22 14.82 -21.10
C TYR A 64 4.79 16.19 -21.49
N ALA A 65 5.43 16.89 -20.55
CA ALA A 65 6.01 18.20 -20.83
C ALA A 65 7.13 18.13 -21.87
N THR A 66 7.92 17.05 -21.90
CA THR A 66 8.95 16.85 -22.93
C THR A 66 8.34 16.84 -24.34
N ASP A 67 7.17 16.23 -24.51
CA ASP A 67 6.43 16.21 -25.77
C ASP A 67 5.69 17.52 -26.08
N HIS A 68 5.47 18.36 -25.07
CA HIS A 68 4.70 19.61 -25.15
C HIS A 68 5.56 20.86 -24.89
N ASN A 69 6.82 20.85 -25.33
CA ASN A 69 7.74 22.00 -25.26
C ASN A 69 7.96 22.57 -23.84
N GLY A 70 7.89 21.72 -22.82
CA GLY A 70 8.04 22.09 -21.42
C GLY A 70 6.76 22.57 -20.74
N ASP A 71 5.62 22.51 -21.44
CA ASP A 71 4.30 22.87 -20.92
C ASP A 71 3.61 21.66 -20.27
N TYR A 72 3.05 21.84 -19.07
CA TYR A 72 2.23 20.81 -18.40
C TYR A 72 0.73 21.09 -18.53
N THR A 73 0.31 22.16 -19.21
CA THR A 73 -1.11 22.42 -19.44
C THR A 73 -1.75 21.23 -20.15
N GLY A 74 -2.85 20.71 -19.58
CA GLY A 74 -3.50 19.51 -20.08
C GLY A 74 -3.15 18.21 -19.33
N VAL A 75 -2.14 18.21 -18.43
CA VAL A 75 -1.92 17.08 -17.53
C VAL A 75 -3.20 16.81 -16.73
N SER A 76 -3.74 15.60 -16.89
CA SER A 76 -4.87 15.05 -16.13
C SER A 76 -4.61 13.56 -15.86
N PRO A 77 -5.36 12.91 -14.96
CA PRO A 77 -5.21 11.47 -14.74
C PRO A 77 -5.36 10.66 -16.02
N GLU A 78 -6.33 11.03 -16.86
CA GLU A 78 -6.63 10.37 -18.13
C GLU A 78 -5.49 10.53 -19.14
N GLU A 79 -4.90 11.73 -19.25
CA GLU A 79 -3.76 11.95 -20.13
C GLU A 79 -2.52 11.19 -19.65
N LEU A 80 -2.25 11.18 -18.34
CA LEU A 80 -1.13 10.40 -17.80
C LEU A 80 -1.32 8.89 -17.99
N ASN A 81 -2.56 8.38 -17.92
CA ASN A 81 -2.85 6.98 -18.21
C ASN A 81 -2.63 6.60 -19.68
N LYS A 82 -2.84 7.53 -20.64
CA LYS A 82 -2.52 7.26 -22.05
C LYS A 82 -1.03 7.07 -22.30
N ILE A 83 -0.19 7.80 -21.56
CA ILE A 83 1.27 7.73 -21.65
C ILE A 83 1.80 6.52 -20.89
N GLU A 84 1.30 6.28 -19.68
CA GLU A 84 1.66 5.15 -18.83
C GLU A 84 0.40 4.38 -18.39
N PRO A 85 -0.01 3.35 -19.15
CA PRO A 85 -1.24 2.59 -18.90
C PRO A 85 -1.28 1.87 -17.54
N SER A 86 -0.14 1.68 -16.87
CA SER A 86 -0.11 1.11 -15.51
C SER A 86 -0.64 2.06 -14.44
N ILE A 87 -0.76 3.37 -14.72
CA ILE A 87 -1.36 4.34 -13.80
C ILE A 87 -2.87 4.08 -13.74
N GLN A 88 -3.34 3.54 -12.62
CA GLN A 88 -4.78 3.42 -12.36
C GLN A 88 -5.35 4.80 -12.01
N THR A 89 -6.41 5.25 -12.68
CA THR A 89 -7.02 6.58 -12.46
C THR A 89 -8.31 6.54 -11.65
N ALA A 90 -8.77 5.34 -11.29
CA ALA A 90 -9.96 5.11 -10.50
C ALA A 90 -9.69 4.06 -9.43
N GLU A 91 -10.44 4.13 -8.35
CA GLU A 91 -10.39 3.15 -7.29
C GLU A 91 -10.84 1.77 -7.81
N ALA A 92 -9.94 0.79 -7.73
CA ALA A 92 -10.23 -0.59 -8.10
C ALA A 92 -9.38 -1.57 -7.29
N ASN A 93 -9.93 -2.75 -7.02
CA ASN A 93 -9.20 -3.92 -6.52
C ASN A 93 -8.37 -3.70 -5.23
N ASN A 94 -8.75 -2.71 -4.41
CA ASN A 94 -8.03 -2.34 -3.19
C ASN A 94 -6.54 -1.96 -3.45
N ASN A 95 -6.27 -1.37 -4.62
CA ASN A 95 -4.98 -0.82 -5.01
C ASN A 95 -4.96 0.71 -4.84
N ALA A 96 -3.75 1.29 -4.89
CA ALA A 96 -3.60 2.73 -5.02
C ALA A 96 -4.01 3.20 -6.42
N TRP A 97 -4.54 4.42 -6.51
CA TRP A 97 -4.91 5.05 -7.78
C TRP A 97 -4.54 6.53 -7.78
N LEU A 98 -4.36 7.10 -8.96
CA LEU A 98 -4.16 8.52 -9.17
C LEU A 98 -5.52 9.22 -9.10
N SER A 99 -5.79 9.88 -7.98
CA SER A 99 -7.09 10.49 -7.71
C SER A 99 -7.23 11.90 -8.28
N ALA A 100 -6.11 12.59 -8.51
CA ALA A 100 -6.08 13.86 -9.19
C ALA A 100 -4.73 14.08 -9.87
N ALA A 101 -4.75 14.75 -11.01
CA ALA A 101 -3.57 15.34 -11.63
C ALA A 101 -4.00 16.62 -12.35
N SER A 102 -3.15 17.64 -12.29
CA SER A 102 -3.34 18.90 -13.00
C SER A 102 -1.99 19.50 -13.35
N GLY A 103 -1.93 20.23 -14.47
CA GLY A 103 -0.72 20.95 -14.87
C GLY A 103 -1.00 22.40 -15.25
N THR A 104 0.06 23.20 -15.15
CA THR A 104 0.14 24.60 -15.52
C THR A 104 1.30 24.79 -16.49
N SER A 105 1.51 26.00 -17.01
CA SER A 105 2.60 26.26 -17.95
C SER A 105 4.00 25.96 -17.42
N SER A 106 4.17 25.88 -16.10
CA SER A 106 5.49 25.71 -15.47
C SER A 106 5.49 24.73 -14.31
N GLY A 107 4.47 23.88 -14.18
CA GLY A 107 4.39 22.97 -13.06
C GLY A 107 3.21 22.01 -13.13
N TYR A 108 3.17 21.08 -12.19
CA TYR A 108 2.10 20.10 -12.09
C TYR A 108 1.82 19.75 -10.63
N THR A 109 0.66 19.16 -10.40
CA THR A 109 0.31 18.52 -9.15
C THR A 109 -0.26 17.15 -9.49
N VAL A 110 0.29 16.10 -8.88
CA VAL A 110 -0.21 14.73 -8.98
C VAL A 110 -0.52 14.22 -7.58
N THR A 111 -1.67 13.59 -7.40
CA THR A 111 -2.12 13.04 -6.12
C THR A 111 -2.52 11.59 -6.30
N ALA A 112 -1.77 10.70 -5.65
CA ALA A 112 -2.13 9.29 -5.53
C ALA A 112 -2.84 9.06 -4.19
N THR A 113 -3.89 8.25 -4.22
CA THR A 113 -4.63 7.82 -3.04
C THR A 113 -4.37 6.34 -2.81
N SER A 114 -4.00 5.98 -1.58
CA SER A 114 -3.81 4.60 -1.15
C SER A 114 -5.15 3.90 -0.93
N ALA A 115 -5.15 2.57 -0.86
CA ALA A 115 -6.36 1.82 -0.54
C ALA A 115 -6.92 2.16 0.85
N ASN A 116 -6.07 2.65 1.77
CA ASN A 116 -6.46 3.15 3.08
C ASN A 116 -7.03 4.58 3.04
N LYS A 117 -7.20 5.18 1.84
CA LYS A 117 -7.66 6.55 1.62
C LYS A 117 -6.67 7.64 2.03
N ASP A 118 -5.44 7.28 2.34
CA ASP A 118 -4.37 8.26 2.56
C ASP A 118 -3.93 8.83 1.21
N THR A 119 -3.67 10.13 1.15
CA THR A 119 -3.29 10.81 -0.09
C THR A 119 -1.83 11.22 -0.05
N PHE A 120 -1.16 11.11 -1.19
CA PHE A 120 0.24 11.45 -1.40
C PHE A 120 0.33 12.34 -2.64
N THR A 121 0.65 13.60 -2.41
CA THR A 121 0.70 14.63 -3.45
C THR A 121 2.13 15.05 -3.72
N ILE A 122 2.46 15.16 -5.00
CA ILE A 122 3.71 15.76 -5.48
C ILE A 122 3.33 16.97 -6.31
N THR A 123 3.83 18.14 -5.91
CA THR A 123 3.63 19.39 -6.63
C THR A 123 4.97 19.92 -7.11
N ASN A 124 5.08 20.16 -8.41
CA ASN A 124 6.15 20.95 -8.99
C ASN A 124 5.60 22.36 -9.27
N SER A 125 6.24 23.37 -8.69
CA SER A 125 5.96 24.77 -9.00
C SER A 125 7.24 25.42 -9.54
N SER A 126 7.36 25.48 -10.86
CA SER A 126 8.49 26.10 -11.56
C SER A 126 9.86 25.53 -11.15
N GLY A 127 9.95 24.20 -11.05
CA GLY A 127 11.16 23.47 -10.69
C GLY A 127 11.33 23.17 -9.20
N VAL A 128 10.46 23.72 -8.34
CA VAL A 128 10.44 23.39 -6.91
C VAL A 128 9.46 22.24 -6.68
N VAL A 129 9.98 21.07 -6.32
CA VAL A 129 9.18 19.87 -6.02
C VAL A 129 8.90 19.78 -4.52
N THR A 130 7.63 19.80 -4.13
CA THR A 130 7.15 19.52 -2.78
C THR A 130 6.41 18.19 -2.74
N ARG A 131 6.53 17.49 -1.61
CA ARG A 131 5.84 16.21 -1.36
C ARG A 131 5.06 16.31 -0.08
N THR A 132 3.75 16.21 -0.19
CA THR A 132 2.83 16.30 0.94
C THR A 132 1.96 15.06 1.01
N CYS A 133 1.46 14.77 2.20
CA CYS A 133 0.55 13.68 2.41
C CYS A 133 -0.50 14.05 3.44
N THR A 134 -1.66 13.38 3.37
CA THR A 134 -2.68 13.46 4.40
C THR A 134 -3.19 12.05 4.72
N THR A 135 -3.37 11.76 6.01
CA THR A 135 -4.01 10.53 6.45
C THR A 135 -5.52 10.70 6.49
N ALA A 136 -6.26 9.70 6.01
CA ALA A 136 -7.70 9.64 6.25
C ALA A 136 -8.02 9.52 7.75
N ALA A 137 -9.15 10.09 8.16
CA ALA A 137 -9.57 10.10 9.56
C ALA A 137 -9.66 8.67 10.12
N GLY A 138 -8.98 8.41 11.23
CA GLY A 138 -8.98 7.11 11.92
C GLY A 138 -7.84 6.16 11.53
N ASN A 139 -7.02 6.49 10.51
CA ASN A 139 -5.90 5.65 10.12
C ASN A 139 -4.57 6.10 10.74
N LYS A 140 -3.79 5.12 11.23
CA LYS A 140 -2.37 5.26 11.58
C LYS A 140 -1.54 5.10 10.30
N GLY A 141 -1.81 5.95 9.31
CA GLY A 141 -1.20 5.90 7.99
C GLY A 141 0.30 6.21 7.99
N GLY A 142 0.95 5.99 6.85
CA GLY A 142 2.37 6.21 6.58
C GLY A 142 2.74 7.67 6.32
N CYS A 143 1.86 8.62 6.61
CA CYS A 143 2.12 10.05 6.55
C CYS A 143 2.60 10.58 7.93
N PRO A 144 3.79 11.20 8.01
CA PRO A 144 4.29 11.79 9.24
C PRO A 144 3.42 12.97 9.72
N ALA A 145 3.56 13.34 11.00
CA ALA A 145 2.88 14.51 11.57
C ALA A 145 3.26 15.84 10.90
N SER A 146 4.40 15.90 10.20
CA SER A 146 4.80 17.04 9.38
C SER A 146 3.99 17.21 8.10
N GLY A 147 3.17 16.22 7.72
CA GLY A 147 2.40 16.23 6.49
C GLY A 147 3.25 16.14 5.22
N SER A 148 4.54 15.79 5.34
CA SER A 148 5.51 15.69 4.24
C SER A 148 6.18 14.31 4.26
N TRP A 149 6.53 13.77 3.09
CA TRP A 149 7.06 12.41 2.94
C TRP A 149 8.17 12.28 1.89
#